data_AF-A0AAJ7PA18-F1
#
_entry.id   AF-A0AAJ7PA18-F1
#
_cell.length_a   1.000
_cell.length_b   1.000
_cell.length_c   1.000
_cell.angle_alpha   90.00
_cell.angle_beta   90.00
_cell.angle_gamma   90.00
#
_symmetry.space_group_name_H-M   'P 1'
#
loop_
_entity.id
_entity.type
_entity.pdbx_description
1 polymer ?
#
loop_
_entity_poly.entity_id
_entity_poly.type
_entity_poly.pdbx_seq_one_letter_code
_entity_poly.pdbx_strand_id
1 'polypeptide(L)'
;MSLASVLPPLLLVLGLPRCDGDSRVSNANLFIDTLLLGRMPKLAPFEGIEPYEMDPVFVRVNIKNTFGHRFKANFSSTTVTGLSKVKRFNDCSRAAIRNGNITITCTVNFKEIEIFLDGFGDGDTTLKRSHRVQAKATFDETYALIEIAGPNRNEPGSLMRFDLSTIKLIIEPAESISLSSDRLAEFRMNLNNELSDRMKVLFDGKYKKVLENAISTVNLPPV
;
A
#
# COMPACT_ATOMS: atom_id res chain seq x y z
N MET A 1 49.28 8.86 57.61
CA MET A 1 48.84 7.64 56.90
C MET A 1 47.41 7.91 56.43
N SER A 2 47.22 8.09 55.13
CA SER A 2 45.97 8.55 54.50
C SER A 2 45.11 7.35 54.11
N LEU A 3 43.87 7.27 54.59
CA LEU A 3 42.87 6.30 54.18
C LEU A 3 42.07 6.87 53.01
N ALA A 4 42.24 6.29 51.82
CA ALA A 4 41.46 6.61 50.64
C ALA A 4 40.18 5.74 50.64
N SER A 5 39.01 6.38 50.76
CA SER A 5 37.70 5.75 50.54
C SER A 5 37.33 5.83 49.06
N VAL A 6 37.29 4.70 48.38
CA VAL A 6 36.83 4.58 47.00
C VAL A 6 35.32 4.27 47.02
N LEU A 7 34.50 5.20 46.51
CA LEU A 7 33.08 4.98 46.22
C LEU A 7 32.91 4.27 44.86
N PRO A 8 31.97 3.31 44.72
CA PRO A 8 31.64 2.72 43.43
C PRO A 8 30.69 3.64 42.63
N PRO A 9 30.74 3.60 41.28
CA PRO A 9 29.86 4.40 40.44
C PRO A 9 28.47 3.76 40.36
N LEU A 10 27.44 4.58 40.63
CA LEU A 10 26.04 4.26 40.36
C LEU A 10 25.83 4.11 38.85
N LEU A 11 25.53 2.89 38.38
CA LEU A 11 25.02 2.67 37.02
C LEU A 11 23.55 3.11 36.98
N LEU A 12 23.28 4.23 36.30
CA LEU A 12 21.93 4.61 35.89
C LEU A 12 21.49 3.67 34.75
N VAL A 13 20.64 2.69 35.06
CA VAL A 13 19.93 1.92 34.03
C VAL A 13 18.83 2.82 33.47
N LEU A 14 19.13 3.48 32.35
CA LEU A 14 18.12 4.19 31.55
C LEU A 14 17.16 3.14 30.98
N GLY A 15 16.02 2.94 31.64
CA GLY A 15 14.92 2.15 31.11
C GLY A 15 14.44 2.78 29.81
N LEU A 16 14.61 2.07 28.70
CA LEU A 16 13.98 2.43 27.44
C LEU A 16 12.47 2.52 27.67
N PRO A 17 11.78 3.57 27.17
CA PRO A 17 10.34 3.66 27.28
C PRO A 17 9.74 2.41 26.62
N ARG A 18 9.06 1.58 27.41
CA ARG A 18 8.19 0.54 26.86
C ARG A 18 7.16 1.27 26.01
N CYS A 19 7.07 0.93 24.73
CA CYS A 19 5.94 1.32 23.90
C CYS A 19 4.70 0.69 24.52
N ASP A 20 4.04 1.40 25.44
CA ASP A 20 2.72 1.01 25.91
C ASP A 20 1.80 1.06 24.70
N GLY A 21 1.38 -0.12 24.22
CA GLY A 21 0.40 -0.23 23.14
C GLY A 21 -0.87 0.54 23.50
N ASP A 22 -1.56 1.06 22.49
CA ASP A 22 -2.75 1.89 22.69
C ASP A 22 -3.84 1.13 23.47
N SER A 23 -3.97 1.42 24.76
CA SER A 23 -4.86 0.72 25.71
C SER A 23 -6.35 1.00 25.48
N ARG A 24 -6.68 1.88 24.53
CA ARG A 24 -8.07 2.18 24.14
C ARG A 24 -8.67 1.10 23.24
N VAL A 25 -7.84 0.19 22.72
CA VAL A 25 -8.29 -0.91 21.86
C VAL A 25 -9.12 -1.91 22.66
N SER A 26 -10.44 -1.82 22.49
CA SER A 26 -11.41 -2.66 23.19
C SER A 26 -11.93 -3.82 22.34
N ASN A 27 -11.77 -3.76 21.02
CA ASN A 27 -12.21 -4.80 20.08
C ASN A 27 -11.37 -4.82 18.79
N ALA A 28 -11.60 -5.83 17.97
CA ALA A 28 -10.88 -6.03 16.71
C ALA A 28 -11.04 -4.89 15.68
N ASN A 29 -12.23 -4.29 15.58
CA ASN A 29 -12.45 -3.17 14.66
C ASN A 29 -11.58 -1.96 15.04
N LEU A 30 -11.62 -1.57 16.31
CA LEU A 30 -10.83 -0.45 16.80
C LEU A 30 -9.34 -0.73 16.74
N PHE A 31 -8.91 -1.98 16.95
CA PHE A 31 -7.53 -2.41 16.74
C PHE A 31 -7.08 -2.12 15.30
N ILE A 32 -7.82 -2.65 14.30
CA ILE A 32 -7.49 -2.45 12.89
C ILE A 32 -7.58 -0.97 12.49
N ASP A 33 -8.58 -0.22 12.97
CA ASP A 33 -8.69 1.21 12.70
C ASP A 33 -7.52 2.00 13.31
N THR A 34 -7.04 1.61 14.49
CA THR A 34 -5.85 2.21 15.11
C THR A 34 -4.62 1.98 14.24
N LEU A 35 -4.47 0.80 13.66
CA LEU A 35 -3.40 0.49 12.73
C LEU A 35 -3.52 1.32 11.44
N LEU A 36 -4.65 1.20 10.74
CA LEU A 36 -4.84 1.75 9.39
C LEU A 36 -5.03 3.27 9.38
N LEU A 37 -5.72 3.83 10.36
CA LEU A 37 -6.03 5.26 10.41
C LEU A 37 -5.13 6.02 11.40
N GLY A 38 -4.50 5.33 12.34
CA GLY A 38 -3.64 5.95 13.36
C GLY A 38 -2.16 5.79 13.09
N ARG A 39 -1.70 4.58 12.75
CA ARG A 39 -0.26 4.25 12.60
C ARG A 39 0.21 4.35 11.16
N MET A 40 -0.49 3.72 10.22
CA MET A 40 -0.14 3.71 8.79
C MET A 40 0.07 5.12 8.23
N PRO A 41 -0.78 6.14 8.49
CA PRO A 41 -0.57 7.48 7.93
C PRO A 41 0.67 8.20 8.45
N LYS A 42 1.20 7.79 9.61
CA LYS A 42 2.44 8.33 10.17
C LYS A 42 3.67 7.60 9.64
N LEU A 43 3.58 6.28 9.49
CA LEU A 43 4.68 5.45 9.00
C LEU A 43 4.85 5.53 7.48
N ALA A 44 3.75 5.64 6.73
CA ALA A 44 3.77 5.58 5.27
C ALA A 44 4.67 6.63 4.60
N PRO A 45 4.64 7.92 4.98
CA PRO A 45 5.56 8.92 4.42
C PRO A 45 7.00 8.67 4.84
N PHE A 46 7.23 8.29 6.11
CA PHE A 46 8.57 8.04 6.65
C PHE A 46 9.25 6.85 5.95
N GLU A 47 8.49 5.81 5.65
CA GLU A 47 8.95 4.64 4.92
C GLU A 47 8.96 4.86 3.40
N GLY A 48 8.48 6.02 2.91
CA GLY A 48 8.46 6.38 1.50
C GLY A 48 7.47 5.54 0.66
N ILE A 49 6.31 5.23 1.22
CA ILE A 49 5.17 4.65 0.48
C ILE A 49 4.04 5.67 0.28
N GLU A 50 4.19 6.93 0.71
CA GLU A 50 3.18 7.98 0.52
C GLU A 50 3.85 9.36 0.33
N PRO A 51 3.84 9.93 -0.89
CA PRO A 51 3.57 9.24 -2.15
C PRO A 51 4.63 8.16 -2.43
N TYR A 52 4.28 7.16 -3.22
CA TYR A 52 5.22 6.17 -3.74
C TYR A 52 5.52 6.45 -5.21
N GLU A 53 6.78 6.75 -5.52
CA GLU A 53 7.24 6.88 -6.90
C GLU A 53 7.57 5.49 -7.46
N MET A 54 6.83 5.11 -8.50
CA MET A 54 7.00 3.86 -9.22
C MET A 54 7.94 4.07 -10.41
N ASP A 55 8.75 3.04 -10.72
CA ASP A 55 9.60 3.05 -11.90
C ASP A 55 8.81 3.32 -13.19
N PRO A 56 9.44 3.89 -14.23
CA PRO A 56 8.77 4.23 -15.48
C PRO A 56 7.97 3.08 -16.08
N VAL A 57 6.79 3.43 -16.61
CA VAL A 57 5.82 2.50 -17.18
C VAL A 57 5.73 2.69 -18.69
N PHE A 58 5.89 1.60 -19.43
CA PHE A 58 5.84 1.62 -20.89
C PHE A 58 4.62 0.84 -21.39
N VAL A 59 3.83 1.48 -22.24
CA VAL A 59 2.65 0.85 -22.84
C VAL A 59 2.70 0.96 -24.35
N ARG A 60 2.31 -0.12 -25.01
CA ARG A 60 2.22 -0.19 -26.46
C ARG A 60 0.87 -0.77 -26.87
N VAL A 61 0.27 -0.15 -27.87
CA VAL A 61 -0.95 -0.62 -28.55
C VAL A 61 -0.52 -1.19 -29.89
N ASN A 62 -0.78 -2.47 -30.12
CA ASN A 62 -0.34 -3.15 -31.34
C ASN A 62 -1.30 -2.94 -32.52
N ILE A 63 -2.56 -2.61 -32.23
CA ILE A 63 -3.55 -2.18 -33.23
C ILE A 63 -3.10 -0.86 -33.86
N LYS A 64 -3.00 -0.88 -35.19
CA LYS A 64 -2.60 0.27 -35.99
C LYS A 64 -3.77 1.25 -36.17
N ASN A 65 -3.49 2.54 -36.27
CA ASN A 65 -4.45 3.52 -36.78
C ASN A 65 -4.65 3.37 -38.30
N THR A 66 -5.54 4.18 -38.87
CA THR A 66 -5.82 4.23 -40.32
C THR A 66 -4.60 4.55 -41.18
N PHE A 67 -3.54 5.14 -40.60
CA PHE A 67 -2.27 5.47 -41.25
C PHE A 67 -1.17 4.44 -40.99
N GLY A 68 -1.49 3.31 -40.35
CA GLY A 68 -0.56 2.22 -40.09
C GLY A 68 0.35 2.40 -38.86
N HIS A 69 0.11 3.43 -38.02
CA HIS A 69 0.91 3.73 -36.83
C HIS A 69 0.38 3.05 -35.58
N ARG A 70 1.29 2.58 -34.72
CA ARG A 70 0.98 1.98 -33.41
C ARG A 70 1.20 3.01 -32.33
N PHE A 71 0.32 3.03 -31.32
CA PHE A 71 0.48 3.97 -30.21
C PHE A 71 1.48 3.42 -29.21
N LYS A 72 2.34 4.29 -28.71
CA LYS A 72 3.29 3.99 -27.64
C LYS A 72 3.28 5.13 -26.64
N ALA A 73 3.35 4.81 -25.37
CA ALA A 73 3.51 5.77 -24.29
C ALA A 73 4.63 5.32 -23.35
N ASN A 74 5.45 6.28 -22.95
CA ASN A 74 6.44 6.14 -21.89
C ASN A 74 6.06 7.12 -20.77
N PHE A 75 5.53 6.58 -19.69
CA PHE A 75 5.20 7.31 -18.47
C PHE A 75 6.44 7.34 -17.58
N SER A 76 7.25 8.38 -17.73
CA SER A 76 8.49 8.57 -16.98
C SER A 76 8.25 8.94 -15.51
N SER A 77 7.08 9.49 -15.19
CA SER A 77 6.66 9.80 -13.82
C SER A 77 5.40 9.00 -13.51
N THR A 78 5.48 8.10 -12.54
CA THR A 78 4.34 7.30 -12.07
C THR A 78 4.26 7.42 -10.56
N THR A 79 3.26 8.13 -10.06
CA THR A 79 3.13 8.43 -8.63
C THR A 79 1.88 7.74 -8.08
N VAL A 80 2.06 6.92 -7.05
CA VAL A 80 0.98 6.25 -6.33
C VAL A 80 0.70 7.01 -5.03
N THR A 81 -0.57 7.29 -4.77
CA THR A 81 -1.02 7.98 -3.57
C THR A 81 -2.16 7.22 -2.90
N GLY A 82 -2.37 7.47 -1.62
CA GLY A 82 -3.48 6.88 -0.86
C GLY A 82 -3.19 5.50 -0.26
N LEU A 83 -1.95 5.02 -0.32
CA LEU A 83 -1.52 3.79 0.35
C LEU A 83 -1.71 3.90 1.88
N SER A 84 -1.58 5.10 2.43
CA SER A 84 -1.89 5.39 3.84
C SER A 84 -3.39 5.43 4.17
N LYS A 85 -4.27 5.44 3.16
CA LYS A 85 -5.71 5.65 3.31
C LYS A 85 -6.53 4.36 3.20
N VAL A 86 -5.87 3.20 3.27
CA VAL A 86 -6.54 1.89 3.28
C VAL A 86 -7.45 1.80 4.50
N LYS A 87 -8.65 1.25 4.31
CA LYS A 87 -9.68 1.16 5.35
C LYS A 87 -10.22 -0.26 5.45
N ARG A 88 -10.83 -0.59 6.58
CA ARG A 88 -11.67 -1.78 6.68
C ARG A 88 -12.79 -1.72 5.64
N PHE A 89 -13.07 -2.86 5.03
CA PHE A 89 -14.23 -3.03 4.16
C PHE A 89 -15.50 -3.31 4.98
N ASN A 90 -15.37 -4.14 6.02
CA ASN A 90 -16.46 -4.54 6.89
C ASN A 90 -15.97 -4.71 8.34
N ASP A 91 -16.85 -5.17 9.22
CA ASP A 91 -16.45 -5.55 10.57
C ASP A 91 -15.49 -6.74 10.54
N CYS A 92 -14.41 -6.62 11.30
CA CYS A 92 -13.47 -7.69 11.50
C CYS A 92 -14.10 -8.81 12.34
N SER A 93 -13.48 -9.99 12.31
CA SER A 93 -13.85 -11.06 13.24
C SER A 93 -13.69 -10.59 14.68
N ARG A 94 -14.50 -11.13 15.59
CA ARG A 94 -14.20 -11.04 17.02
C ARG A 94 -12.80 -11.61 17.27
N ALA A 95 -12.07 -10.99 18.18
CA ALA A 95 -10.82 -11.58 18.67
C ALA A 95 -11.16 -12.93 19.31
N ALA A 96 -10.41 -13.96 18.98
CA ALA A 96 -10.66 -15.30 19.47
C ALA A 96 -9.35 -16.05 19.66
N ILE A 97 -9.31 -17.00 20.59
CA ILE A 97 -8.17 -17.89 20.76
C ILE A 97 -8.23 -18.97 19.67
N ARG A 98 -7.22 -19.00 18.80
CA ARG A 98 -7.02 -20.05 17.79
C ARG A 98 -5.61 -20.59 17.93
N ASN A 99 -5.49 -21.91 18.13
CA ASN A 99 -4.20 -22.58 18.32
C ASN A 99 -3.34 -21.93 19.43
N GLY A 100 -3.97 -21.47 20.52
CA GLY A 100 -3.30 -20.83 21.65
C GLY A 100 -2.97 -19.34 21.48
N ASN A 101 -3.23 -18.74 20.30
CA ASN A 101 -2.99 -17.32 20.05
C ASN A 101 -4.30 -16.55 19.95
N ILE A 102 -4.30 -15.29 20.38
CA ILE A 102 -5.37 -14.33 20.04
C ILE A 102 -5.25 -14.04 18.55
N THR A 103 -6.31 -14.26 17.79
CA THR A 103 -6.34 -14.07 16.33
C THR A 103 -7.46 -13.12 15.93
N ILE A 104 -7.16 -12.26 14.98
CA ILE A 104 -8.09 -11.33 14.34
C ILE A 104 -7.96 -11.50 12.84
N THR A 105 -9.09 -11.60 12.16
CA THR A 105 -9.18 -11.60 10.72
C THR A 105 -10.01 -10.39 10.28
N CYS A 106 -9.55 -9.65 9.26
CA CYS A 106 -10.29 -8.52 8.74
C CYS A 106 -10.13 -8.40 7.23
N THR A 107 -11.16 -7.88 6.56
CA THR A 107 -11.06 -7.52 5.14
C THR A 107 -10.86 -6.01 5.02
N VAL A 108 -9.85 -5.61 4.27
CA VAL A 108 -9.56 -4.20 3.97
C VAL A 108 -9.79 -3.91 2.49
N ASN A 109 -10.06 -2.66 2.15
CA ASN A 109 -10.25 -2.21 0.78
C ASN A 109 -9.23 -1.12 0.41
N PHE A 110 -8.90 -1.07 -0.88
CA PHE A 110 -7.85 -0.20 -1.44
C PHE A 110 -8.41 0.92 -2.32
N LYS A 111 -9.71 1.24 -2.19
CA LYS A 111 -10.44 2.14 -3.09
C LYS A 111 -9.86 3.57 -3.15
N GLU A 112 -9.23 4.02 -2.08
CA GLU A 112 -8.66 5.37 -1.96
C GLU A 112 -7.28 5.52 -2.63
N ILE A 113 -6.75 4.43 -3.24
CA ILE A 113 -5.47 4.44 -3.93
C ILE A 113 -5.65 4.93 -5.36
N GLU A 114 -4.81 5.89 -5.73
CA GLU A 114 -4.76 6.48 -7.06
C GLU A 114 -3.34 6.41 -7.61
N ILE A 115 -3.22 6.15 -8.91
CA ILE A 115 -1.96 6.15 -9.65
C ILE A 115 -2.05 7.23 -10.72
N PHE A 116 -1.14 8.17 -10.68
CA PHE A 116 -1.01 9.23 -11.67
C PHE A 116 0.18 8.94 -12.57
N LEU A 117 -0.05 8.99 -13.89
CA LEU A 117 0.95 8.74 -14.90
C LEU A 117 1.14 9.97 -15.79
N ASP A 118 2.39 10.40 -15.95
CA ASP A 118 2.78 11.52 -16.80
C ASP A 118 4.02 11.14 -17.64
N GLY A 119 3.97 11.49 -18.92
CA GLY A 119 5.10 11.22 -19.81
C GLY A 119 4.81 11.61 -21.25
N PHE A 120 5.38 10.86 -22.19
CA PHE A 120 5.33 11.16 -23.62
C PHE A 120 4.85 9.96 -24.43
N GLY A 121 4.02 10.22 -25.43
CA GLY A 121 3.51 9.21 -26.36
C GLY A 121 3.64 9.63 -27.81
N ASP A 122 3.43 8.68 -28.72
CA ASP A 122 3.34 8.88 -30.16
C ASP A 122 2.38 7.88 -30.81
N GLY A 123 1.93 8.17 -32.03
CA GLY A 123 1.20 7.21 -32.88
C GLY A 123 -0.30 7.12 -32.65
N ASP A 124 -0.89 8.03 -31.89
CA ASP A 124 -2.33 8.25 -31.79
C ASP A 124 -2.84 9.15 -32.94
N THR A 125 -2.07 10.18 -33.31
CA THR A 125 -2.39 11.11 -34.40
C THR A 125 -1.73 10.75 -35.74
N THR A 126 -2.09 11.50 -36.80
CA THR A 126 -1.57 11.34 -38.16
C THR A 126 -0.13 11.84 -38.30
N LEU A 127 0.26 12.81 -37.47
CA LEU A 127 1.59 13.35 -37.38
C LEU A 127 2.42 12.46 -36.43
N LYS A 128 3.58 11.98 -36.88
CA LYS A 128 4.54 11.23 -36.04
C LYS A 128 5.26 12.12 -35.02
N ARG A 129 4.52 12.96 -34.31
CA ARG A 129 5.07 13.87 -33.32
C ARG A 129 4.82 13.27 -31.95
N SER A 130 5.87 13.20 -31.15
CA SER A 130 5.70 12.87 -29.74
C SER A 130 5.11 14.07 -28.99
N HIS A 131 4.15 13.80 -28.11
CA HIS A 131 3.49 14.79 -27.28
C HIS A 131 3.31 14.26 -25.86
N ARG A 132 3.03 15.18 -24.92
CA ARG A 132 2.76 14.83 -23.53
C ARG A 132 1.47 14.03 -23.43
N VAL A 133 1.51 12.94 -22.68
CA VAL A 133 0.36 12.07 -22.42
C VAL A 133 0.21 11.82 -20.93
N GLN A 134 -1.03 11.75 -20.47
CA GLN A 134 -1.38 11.54 -19.07
C GLN A 134 -2.45 10.48 -18.93
N ALA A 135 -2.40 9.76 -17.82
CA ALA A 135 -3.45 8.82 -17.43
C ALA A 135 -3.58 8.76 -15.91
N LYS A 136 -4.78 8.43 -15.45
CA LYS A 136 -5.07 8.11 -14.06
C LYS A 136 -5.54 6.67 -13.97
N ALA A 137 -5.11 5.96 -12.93
CA ALA A 137 -5.67 4.67 -12.56
C ALA A 137 -6.20 4.72 -11.13
N THR A 138 -7.35 4.11 -10.90
CA THR A 138 -7.93 3.96 -9.55
C THR A 138 -8.28 2.51 -9.29
N PHE A 139 -8.15 2.09 -8.04
CA PHE A 139 -8.52 0.74 -7.64
C PHE A 139 -10.03 0.54 -7.66
N ASP A 140 -10.46 -0.57 -8.24
CA ASP A 140 -11.85 -1.02 -8.25
C ASP A 140 -11.96 -2.38 -7.57
N GLU A 141 -12.96 -2.55 -6.71
CA GLU A 141 -13.27 -3.80 -6.00
C GLU A 141 -12.05 -4.62 -5.52
N THR A 142 -11.00 -3.95 -5.06
CA THR A 142 -9.76 -4.61 -4.64
C THR A 142 -9.69 -4.66 -3.12
N TYR A 143 -9.49 -5.86 -2.60
CA TYR A 143 -9.54 -6.16 -1.18
C TYR A 143 -8.33 -6.98 -0.74
N ALA A 144 -8.04 -6.98 0.56
CA ALA A 144 -7.12 -7.95 1.15
C ALA A 144 -7.72 -8.53 2.42
N LEU A 145 -7.53 -9.83 2.61
CA LEU A 145 -7.74 -10.48 3.89
C LEU A 145 -6.46 -10.35 4.71
N ILE A 146 -6.55 -9.71 5.86
CA ILE A 146 -5.47 -9.64 6.84
C ILE A 146 -5.78 -10.55 8.01
N GLU A 147 -4.80 -11.34 8.42
CA GLU A 147 -4.86 -12.12 9.65
C GLU A 147 -3.69 -11.72 10.55
N ILE A 148 -4.02 -11.34 11.78
CA ILE A 148 -3.07 -10.91 12.80
C ILE A 148 -3.24 -11.83 13.99
N ALA A 149 -2.13 -12.33 14.53
CA ALA A 149 -2.15 -13.17 15.72
C ALA A 149 -1.03 -12.83 16.69
N GLY A 150 -1.23 -13.16 17.97
CA GLY A 150 -0.19 -13.06 18.99
C GLY A 150 -0.56 -13.80 20.26
N PRO A 151 0.41 -13.99 21.17
CA PRO A 151 0.26 -14.89 22.30
C PRO A 151 -0.63 -14.33 23.41
N ASN A 152 -0.67 -13.01 23.58
CA ASN A 152 -1.45 -12.36 24.62
C ASN A 152 -1.88 -10.94 24.24
N ARG A 153 -2.86 -10.42 24.98
CA ARG A 153 -3.47 -9.10 24.74
C ARG A 153 -2.59 -7.91 25.13
N ASN A 154 -1.56 -8.12 25.94
CA ASN A 154 -0.70 -7.03 26.42
C ASN A 154 0.56 -6.88 25.56
N GLU A 155 0.67 -7.69 24.51
CA GLU A 155 1.76 -7.69 23.57
C GLU A 155 1.24 -7.38 22.16
N PRO A 156 2.10 -6.81 21.30
CA PRO A 156 1.78 -6.65 19.90
C PRO A 156 1.57 -7.97 19.18
N GLY A 157 0.74 -7.94 18.15
CA GLY A 157 0.55 -9.06 17.25
C GLY A 157 1.65 -9.19 16.20
N SER A 158 1.48 -10.15 15.31
CA SER A 158 2.26 -10.32 14.08
C SER A 158 1.30 -10.56 12.91
N LEU A 159 1.68 -10.07 11.73
CA LEU A 159 0.93 -10.33 10.51
C LEU A 159 1.16 -11.79 10.09
N MET A 160 0.11 -12.60 10.21
CA MET A 160 0.15 -14.01 9.83
C MET A 160 -0.16 -14.20 8.36
N ARG A 161 -1.10 -13.42 7.85
CA ARG A 161 -1.61 -13.53 6.48
C ARG A 161 -1.93 -12.15 5.91
N PHE A 162 -1.56 -11.96 4.65
CA PHE A 162 -1.93 -10.81 3.84
C PHE A 162 -2.25 -11.33 2.45
N ASP A 163 -3.53 -11.55 2.20
CA ASP A 163 -4.01 -12.16 0.97
C ASP A 163 -4.74 -11.12 0.14
N LEU A 164 -4.02 -10.55 -0.81
CA LEU A 164 -4.56 -9.58 -1.76
C LEU A 164 -5.41 -10.30 -2.81
N SER A 165 -6.62 -9.78 -3.06
CA SER A 165 -7.45 -10.22 -4.18
C SER A 165 -6.80 -9.83 -5.51
N THR A 166 -7.38 -10.29 -6.62
CA THR A 166 -7.02 -9.75 -7.93
C THR A 166 -7.16 -8.23 -7.91
N ILE A 167 -6.09 -7.53 -8.32
CA ILE A 167 -6.10 -6.09 -8.49
C ILE A 167 -6.89 -5.78 -9.75
N LYS A 168 -7.88 -4.90 -9.63
CA LYS A 168 -8.60 -4.34 -10.78
C LYS A 168 -8.43 -2.84 -10.76
N LEU A 169 -8.01 -2.28 -11.90
CA LEU A 169 -7.80 -0.85 -12.07
C LEU A 169 -8.77 -0.30 -13.13
N ILE A 170 -9.43 0.80 -12.80
CA ILE A 170 -10.13 1.63 -13.77
C ILE A 170 -9.11 2.60 -14.34
N ILE A 171 -8.91 2.56 -15.66
CA ILE A 171 -7.93 3.38 -16.38
C ILE A 171 -8.63 4.52 -17.13
N GLU A 172 -8.29 5.74 -16.75
CA GLU A 172 -8.81 6.99 -17.31
C GLU A 172 -7.67 7.75 -18.01
N PRO A 173 -7.49 7.57 -19.32
CA PRO A 173 -6.56 8.40 -20.07
C PRO A 173 -7.07 9.84 -20.16
N ALA A 174 -6.17 10.81 -20.10
CA ALA A 174 -6.50 12.20 -20.35
C ALA A 174 -6.83 12.44 -21.83
N GLU A 175 -7.47 13.57 -22.13
CA GLU A 175 -7.84 14.00 -23.50
C GLU A 175 -6.63 14.09 -24.46
N SER A 176 -5.42 14.20 -23.92
CA SER A 176 -4.16 14.12 -24.68
C SER A 176 -3.93 12.80 -25.42
N ILE A 177 -4.66 11.73 -25.09
CA ILE A 177 -4.55 10.42 -25.71
C ILE A 177 -5.81 10.17 -26.57
N SER A 178 -5.68 10.32 -27.89
CA SER A 178 -6.81 10.18 -28.82
C SER A 178 -6.77 8.85 -29.57
N LEU A 179 -7.35 7.80 -28.99
CA LEU A 179 -7.41 6.45 -29.57
C LEU A 179 -8.83 6.07 -30.00
N SER A 180 -8.95 5.26 -31.05
CA SER A 180 -10.22 4.59 -31.40
C SER A 180 -10.63 3.61 -30.30
N SER A 181 -11.90 3.19 -30.27
CA SER A 181 -12.45 2.27 -29.26
C SER A 181 -11.57 1.05 -28.99
N ASP A 182 -11.15 0.35 -30.05
CA ASP A 182 -10.43 -0.92 -29.93
C ASP A 182 -8.99 -0.68 -29.43
N ARG A 183 -8.38 0.43 -29.88
CA ARG A 183 -7.03 0.85 -29.46
C ARG A 183 -7.03 1.32 -28.02
N LEU A 184 -8.08 2.02 -27.59
CA LEU A 184 -8.30 2.44 -26.23
C LEU A 184 -8.52 1.24 -25.31
N ALA A 185 -9.28 0.23 -25.76
CA ALA A 185 -9.45 -1.02 -25.03
C ALA A 185 -8.11 -1.77 -24.84
N GLU A 186 -7.31 -1.90 -25.90
CA GLU A 186 -5.97 -2.51 -25.80
C GLU A 186 -5.04 -1.69 -24.89
N PHE A 187 -5.06 -0.36 -24.99
CA PHE A 187 -4.29 0.52 -24.10
C PHE A 187 -4.65 0.30 -22.63
N ARG A 188 -5.95 0.31 -22.30
CA ARG A 188 -6.44 0.09 -20.93
C ARG A 188 -6.05 -1.28 -20.41
N MET A 189 -6.21 -2.32 -21.22
CA MET A 189 -5.83 -3.69 -20.85
C MET A 189 -4.32 -3.80 -20.57
N ASN A 190 -3.48 -3.31 -21.48
CA ASN A 190 -2.02 -3.41 -21.33
C ASN A 190 -1.52 -2.59 -20.14
N LEU A 191 -2.05 -1.37 -19.94
CA LEU A 191 -1.67 -0.55 -18.79
C LEU A 191 -2.17 -1.15 -17.47
N ASN A 192 -3.39 -1.72 -17.45
CA ASN A 192 -3.93 -2.39 -16.26
C ASN A 192 -3.07 -3.59 -15.86
N ASN A 193 -2.67 -4.45 -16.81
CA ASN A 193 -1.81 -5.61 -16.52
C ASN A 193 -0.47 -5.15 -15.92
N GLU A 194 0.22 -4.21 -16.57
CA GLU A 194 1.52 -3.71 -16.14
C GLU A 194 1.46 -3.05 -14.75
N LEU A 195 0.45 -2.22 -14.50
CA LEU A 195 0.28 -1.58 -13.19
C LEU A 195 -0.12 -2.59 -12.11
N SER A 196 -0.98 -3.56 -12.43
CA SER A 196 -1.41 -4.59 -11.47
C SER A 196 -0.23 -5.45 -11.01
N ASP A 197 0.64 -5.86 -11.92
CA ASP A 197 1.84 -6.64 -11.56
C ASP A 197 2.78 -5.85 -10.64
N ARG A 198 3.02 -4.57 -10.96
CA ARG A 198 3.86 -3.68 -10.13
C ARG A 198 3.25 -3.40 -8.77
N MET A 199 1.94 -3.14 -8.72
CA MET A 199 1.22 -2.91 -7.46
C MET A 199 1.24 -4.16 -6.58
N LYS A 200 1.13 -5.36 -7.17
CA LYS A 200 1.27 -6.61 -6.42
C LYS A 200 2.63 -6.71 -5.74
N VAL A 201 3.71 -6.42 -6.46
CA VAL A 201 5.08 -6.40 -5.89
C VAL A 201 5.20 -5.37 -4.77
N LEU A 202 4.64 -4.17 -4.94
CA LEU A 202 4.61 -3.14 -3.91
C LEU A 202 3.85 -3.61 -2.66
N PHE A 203 2.70 -4.27 -2.84
CA PHE A 203 1.88 -4.78 -1.73
C PHE A 203 2.58 -5.91 -0.98
N ASP A 204 3.08 -6.91 -1.69
CA ASP A 204 3.76 -8.08 -1.12
C ASP A 204 5.09 -7.71 -0.45
N GLY A 205 5.72 -6.61 -0.88
CA GLY A 205 6.96 -6.10 -0.32
C GLY A 205 6.75 -4.96 0.67
N LYS A 206 6.88 -3.73 0.17
CA LYS A 206 7.07 -2.54 1.00
C LYS A 206 5.83 -2.23 1.85
N TYR A 207 4.63 -2.30 1.28
CA TYR A 207 3.40 -2.02 2.02
C TYR A 207 3.20 -3.01 3.18
N LYS A 208 3.35 -4.32 2.92
CA LYS A 208 3.25 -5.37 3.94
C LYS A 208 4.21 -5.13 5.10
N LYS A 209 5.47 -4.78 4.81
CA LYS A 209 6.47 -4.44 5.82
C LYS A 209 6.05 -3.24 6.69
N VAL A 210 5.51 -2.18 6.08
CA VAL A 210 5.02 -1.01 6.83
C VAL A 210 3.81 -1.39 7.71
N LEU A 211 2.93 -2.27 7.22
CA LEU A 211 1.82 -2.80 8.00
C LEU A 211 2.30 -3.65 9.18
N GLU A 212 3.31 -4.52 8.99
CA GLU A 212 3.95 -5.28 10.06
C GLU A 212 4.55 -4.35 11.14
N ASN A 213 5.21 -3.28 10.71
CA ASN A 213 5.72 -2.24 11.61
C ASN A 213 4.58 -1.53 12.36
N ALA A 214 3.45 -1.27 11.71
CA ALA A 214 2.29 -0.70 12.40
C ALA A 214 1.76 -1.66 13.47
N ILE A 215 1.62 -2.95 13.13
CA ILE A 215 1.09 -4.01 14.01
C ILE A 215 1.94 -4.15 15.27
N SER A 216 3.27 -4.08 15.14
CA SER A 216 4.20 -4.21 16.28
C SER A 216 4.11 -3.06 17.30
N THR A 217 3.34 -2.00 17.01
CA THR A 217 3.17 -0.83 17.89
C THR A 217 1.83 -0.79 18.63
N VAL A 218 0.95 -1.77 18.43
CA VAL A 218 -0.39 -1.80 19.03
C VAL A 218 -0.63 -3.17 19.66
N ASN A 219 -1.03 -3.16 20.92
CA ASN A 219 -1.36 -4.38 21.66
C ASN A 219 -2.67 -5.00 21.14
N LEU A 220 -2.76 -6.32 21.21
CA LEU A 220 -3.95 -7.05 20.78
C LEU A 220 -5.17 -6.74 21.70
N PRO A 221 -6.40 -6.66 21.13
CA PRO A 221 -7.61 -6.52 21.91
C PRO A 221 -7.88 -7.73 22.82
N PRO A 222 -8.73 -7.56 23.85
CA PRO A 222 -9.26 -8.69 24.60
C PRO A 222 -10.13 -9.61 23.72
N VAL A 223 -10.19 -10.89 24.10
CA VAL A 223 -11.09 -11.92 23.55
C VAL A 223 -12.45 -11.86 24.21
#